data_AF-A0AAW8WJY5-F1
#
_entry.id   AF-A0AAW8WJY5-F1
#
_cell.length_a   1.000
_cell.length_b   1.000
_cell.length_c   1.000
_cell.angle_alpha   90.00
_cell.angle_beta   90.00
_cell.angle_gamma   90.00
#
_symmetry.space_group_name_H-M   'P 1'
#
loop_
_entity.id
_entity.type
_entity.pdbx_description
1 polymer ?
#
loop_
_entity_poly.entity_id
_entity_poly.type
_entity_poly.pdbx_seq_one_letter_code
_entity_poly.pdbx_strand_id
1 'polypeptide(L)'
;MVKQGPLRNEFTPPSFVTINGKNFGTQVKKDLASTAFSNVNLADAQDGTYKPAKAKEYLAKALKTLKSEGVTGTIHLDLPVDEKSTINLNEAKSFKKSVEATLGKKNVTIDLQLLSDDKFNAITYYATTGKASDYDISNASGWSPDYDDPSTYLEIYNPASGSNLHTLGLDPSTSKSASNTAAIKATGLDEYEKLLDKAEAITQNTNARYKAFAKAEAWLTNSGIQIPVYSLGGSPSVTKVVPYTKPYAQSGLGSARFKYMRVQKTAVTKAQYNKAKTAWEAKRAKIAKADETN
;
A
#
# COMPACT_ATOMS: atom_id res chain seq x y z
N MET A 1 -15.51 18.24 5.73
CA MET A 1 -14.91 17.38 4.69
C MET A 1 -15.33 15.95 4.98
N VAL A 2 -15.56 15.20 3.92
CA VAL A 2 -16.40 13.99 3.86
C VAL A 2 -15.84 12.86 4.73
N LYS A 3 -16.75 12.13 5.40
CA LYS A 3 -16.51 10.86 6.11
C LYS A 3 -16.02 9.78 5.12
N GLN A 4 -14.75 9.79 4.76
CA GLN A 4 -14.09 8.61 4.21
C GLN A 4 -13.06 8.19 5.25
N GLY A 5 -13.29 7.04 5.88
CA GLY A 5 -12.32 6.44 6.80
C GLY A 5 -10.99 6.19 6.09
N PRO A 6 -9.88 6.07 6.83
CA PRO A 6 -8.54 5.96 6.23
C PRO A 6 -8.28 4.60 5.56
N LEU A 7 -9.22 3.64 5.67
CA LEU A 7 -9.10 2.27 5.15
C LEU A 7 -8.80 2.25 3.65
N ARG A 8 -7.79 1.47 3.28
CA ARG A 8 -7.29 1.34 1.91
C ARG A 8 -7.47 -0.10 1.45
N ASN A 9 -7.89 -0.30 0.20
CA ASN A 9 -8.13 -1.65 -0.37
C ASN A 9 -7.18 -2.04 -1.51
N GLU A 10 -6.41 -1.08 -2.04
CA GLU A 10 -5.41 -1.26 -3.10
C GLU A 10 -4.12 -0.56 -2.68
N PHE A 11 -2.97 -1.06 -3.09
CA PHE A 11 -1.70 -0.43 -2.75
C PHE A 11 -1.56 0.91 -3.47
N THR A 12 -1.80 0.92 -4.79
CA THR A 12 -2.01 2.14 -5.56
C THR A 12 -3.38 2.75 -5.22
N PRO A 13 -3.51 4.04 -4.90
CA PRO A 13 -4.81 4.67 -4.70
C PRO A 13 -5.76 4.42 -5.89
N PRO A 14 -7.02 3.99 -5.67
CA PRO A 14 -7.94 3.69 -6.76
C PRO A 14 -8.15 4.86 -7.73
N SER A 15 -8.08 6.09 -7.23
CA SER A 15 -8.20 7.34 -7.98
C SER A 15 -6.86 8.02 -8.28
N PHE A 16 -5.72 7.33 -8.15
CA PHE A 16 -4.40 7.91 -8.34
C PHE A 16 -4.19 8.45 -9.76
N VAL A 17 -4.55 7.63 -10.75
CA VAL A 17 -4.52 7.95 -12.18
C VAL A 17 -5.82 7.48 -12.85
N THR A 18 -6.01 7.84 -14.11
CA THR A 18 -7.18 7.41 -14.89
C THR A 18 -6.79 6.61 -16.12
N ILE A 19 -7.63 5.63 -16.47
CA ILE A 19 -7.55 4.82 -17.68
C ILE A 19 -8.81 5.11 -18.50
N ASN A 20 -8.65 5.78 -19.64
CA ASN A 20 -9.76 6.21 -20.52
C ASN A 20 -10.86 6.97 -19.74
N GLY A 21 -10.45 7.91 -18.89
CA GLY A 21 -11.36 8.75 -18.08
C GLY A 21 -11.99 8.04 -16.88
N LYS A 22 -11.60 6.81 -16.55
CA LYS A 22 -12.07 6.07 -15.36
C LYS A 22 -10.95 5.86 -14.37
N ASN A 23 -11.26 5.87 -13.08
CA ASN A 23 -10.30 5.59 -12.01
C ASN A 23 -9.57 4.26 -12.22
N PHE A 24 -8.26 4.23 -11.96
CA PHE A 24 -7.37 3.06 -12.03
C PHE A 24 -7.99 1.80 -11.38
N GLY A 25 -8.53 1.93 -10.17
CA GLY A 25 -9.15 0.81 -9.44
C GLY A 25 -10.36 0.17 -10.15
N THR A 26 -10.97 0.86 -11.13
CA THR A 26 -12.01 0.26 -11.98
C THR A 26 -11.44 -0.86 -12.85
N GLN A 27 -10.23 -0.68 -13.37
CA GLN A 27 -9.54 -1.68 -14.16
C GLN A 27 -8.98 -2.79 -13.26
N VAL A 28 -8.43 -2.45 -12.10
CA VAL A 28 -7.96 -3.44 -11.10
C VAL A 28 -9.09 -4.38 -10.69
N LYS A 29 -10.27 -3.83 -10.35
CA LYS A 29 -11.48 -4.63 -10.05
C LYS A 29 -11.85 -5.59 -11.19
N LYS A 30 -11.71 -5.15 -12.44
CA LYS A 30 -11.97 -6.00 -13.61
C LYS A 30 -10.96 -7.15 -13.70
N ASP A 31 -9.69 -6.86 -13.44
CA ASP A 31 -8.62 -7.86 -13.52
C ASP A 31 -8.66 -8.83 -12.32
N LEU A 32 -9.27 -8.45 -11.19
CA LEU A 32 -9.55 -9.34 -10.05
C LEU A 32 -10.81 -10.22 -10.22
N ALA A 33 -11.60 -10.04 -11.28
CA ALA A 33 -12.90 -10.70 -11.41
C ALA A 33 -12.82 -12.25 -11.41
N SER A 34 -11.69 -12.84 -11.81
CA SER A 34 -11.46 -14.28 -11.84
C SER A 34 -10.75 -14.84 -10.59
N THR A 35 -10.58 -14.04 -9.54
CA THR A 35 -9.87 -14.45 -8.31
C THR A 35 -10.84 -14.59 -7.12
N ALA A 36 -10.31 -14.86 -5.91
CA ALA A 36 -11.10 -14.84 -4.68
C ALA A 36 -11.68 -13.45 -4.35
N PHE A 37 -11.14 -12.41 -5.00
CA PHE A 37 -11.61 -11.03 -4.89
C PHE A 37 -12.64 -10.67 -5.97
N SER A 38 -13.28 -11.65 -6.60
CA SER A 38 -14.44 -11.37 -7.46
C SER A 38 -15.46 -10.46 -6.75
N ASN A 39 -15.94 -9.46 -7.49
CA ASN A 39 -16.87 -8.42 -7.03
C ASN A 39 -16.40 -7.57 -5.84
N VAL A 40 -15.09 -7.52 -5.56
CA VAL A 40 -14.52 -6.65 -4.52
C VAL A 40 -14.90 -5.18 -4.72
N ASN A 41 -15.11 -4.47 -3.61
CA ASN A 41 -15.22 -3.02 -3.59
C ASN A 41 -13.88 -2.42 -3.17
N LEU A 42 -13.15 -1.88 -4.14
CA LEU A 42 -11.80 -1.36 -3.92
C LEU A 42 -11.78 0.14 -3.62
N ALA A 43 -12.92 0.81 -3.58
CA ALA A 43 -12.97 2.21 -3.17
C ALA A 43 -12.40 2.37 -1.75
N ASP A 44 -11.71 3.49 -1.50
CA ASP A 44 -11.24 3.82 -0.15
C ASP A 44 -12.43 3.89 0.84
N ALA A 45 -12.12 3.68 2.12
CA ALA A 45 -13.08 3.64 3.22
C ALA A 45 -14.12 2.50 3.15
N GLN A 46 -13.85 1.46 2.35
CA GLN A 46 -14.69 0.27 2.24
C GLN A 46 -13.96 -0.93 2.84
N ASP A 47 -14.70 -1.89 3.39
CA ASP A 47 -14.12 -3.18 3.79
C ASP A 47 -14.24 -4.16 2.61
N GLY A 48 -13.35 -4.03 1.63
CA GLY A 48 -13.42 -4.78 0.38
C GLY A 48 -12.84 -6.19 0.46
N THR A 49 -11.77 -6.35 1.24
CA THR A 49 -10.93 -7.55 1.24
C THR A 49 -11.21 -8.49 2.41
N TYR A 50 -11.91 -8.05 3.47
CA TYR A 50 -12.26 -8.90 4.60
C TYR A 50 -13.32 -9.94 4.23
N LYS A 51 -12.87 -11.19 4.00
CA LYS A 51 -13.72 -12.33 3.66
C LYS A 51 -13.46 -13.54 4.56
N PRO A 52 -14.01 -13.58 5.80
CA PRO A 52 -13.74 -14.64 6.78
C PRO A 52 -13.94 -16.08 6.27
N ALA A 53 -15.01 -16.32 5.51
CA ALA A 53 -15.29 -17.64 4.95
C ALA A 53 -14.20 -18.09 3.96
N LYS A 54 -13.73 -17.17 3.11
CA LYS A 54 -12.64 -17.44 2.16
C LYS A 54 -11.30 -17.60 2.86
N ALA A 55 -11.02 -16.80 3.89
CA ALA A 55 -9.82 -16.95 4.70
C ALA A 55 -9.74 -18.35 5.35
N LYS A 56 -10.85 -18.86 5.89
CA LYS A 56 -10.95 -20.24 6.42
C LYS A 56 -10.75 -21.31 5.34
N GLU A 57 -11.29 -21.10 4.14
CA GLU A 57 -11.09 -22.02 3.00
C GLU A 57 -9.60 -22.12 2.62
N TYR A 58 -8.90 -20.99 2.54
CA TYR A 58 -7.47 -20.95 2.25
C TYR A 58 -6.63 -21.56 3.36
N LEU A 59 -6.96 -21.27 4.63
CA LEU A 59 -6.28 -21.90 5.76
C LEU A 59 -6.41 -23.43 5.73
N ALA A 60 -7.59 -23.97 5.41
CA ALA A 60 -7.77 -25.41 5.31
C ALA A 60 -6.87 -26.04 4.22
N LYS A 61 -6.69 -25.36 3.08
CA LYS A 61 -5.75 -25.77 2.03
C LYS A 61 -4.31 -25.69 2.51
N ALA A 62 -3.91 -24.59 3.15
CA ALA A 62 -2.57 -24.41 3.69
C ALA A 62 -2.23 -25.49 4.73
N LEU A 63 -3.12 -25.75 5.69
CA LEU A 63 -2.94 -26.79 6.71
C LEU A 63 -2.80 -28.18 6.10
N LYS A 64 -3.48 -28.47 4.97
CA LYS A 64 -3.33 -29.75 4.26
C LYS A 64 -1.93 -29.89 3.66
N THR A 65 -1.43 -28.84 3.00
CA THR A 65 -0.07 -28.80 2.43
C THR A 65 0.99 -28.92 3.53
N LEU A 66 0.89 -28.08 4.57
CA LEU A 66 1.82 -28.08 5.71
C LEU A 66 1.90 -29.46 6.38
N LYS A 67 0.76 -30.12 6.61
CA LYS A 67 0.74 -31.49 7.15
C LYS A 67 1.46 -32.49 6.25
N SER A 68 1.35 -32.37 4.93
CA SER A 68 2.06 -33.25 3.99
C SER A 68 3.58 -33.02 3.98
N GLU A 69 4.02 -31.84 4.42
CA GLU A 69 5.43 -31.48 4.60
C GLU A 69 5.95 -31.80 6.01
N GLY A 70 5.12 -32.42 6.86
CA GLY A 70 5.47 -32.78 8.23
C GLY A 70 5.32 -31.64 9.25
N VAL A 71 4.80 -30.48 8.84
CA VAL A 71 4.50 -29.37 9.75
C VAL A 71 3.25 -29.71 10.56
N THR A 72 3.39 -29.66 11.89
CA THR A 72 2.31 -29.97 12.84
C THR A 72 2.20 -28.87 13.90
N GLY A 73 1.07 -28.83 14.61
CA GLY A 73 0.81 -27.83 15.64
C GLY A 73 0.20 -26.54 15.11
N THR A 74 0.25 -25.50 15.94
CA THR A 74 -0.25 -24.16 15.63
C THR A 74 0.77 -23.43 14.76
N ILE A 75 0.31 -22.68 13.76
CA ILE A 75 1.16 -21.76 13.00
C ILE A 75 1.35 -20.50 13.85
N HIS A 76 2.60 -20.18 14.14
CA HIS A 76 2.99 -18.96 14.84
C HIS A 76 3.49 -17.95 13.81
N LEU A 77 3.04 -16.69 13.94
CA LEU A 77 3.45 -15.59 13.07
C LEU A 77 3.92 -14.42 13.94
N ASP A 78 5.20 -14.11 13.87
CA ASP A 78 5.83 -13.04 14.62
C ASP A 78 5.53 -11.66 14.02
N LEU A 79 5.01 -10.76 14.88
CA LEU A 79 4.72 -9.36 14.56
C LEU A 79 5.48 -8.46 15.54
N PRO A 80 6.56 -7.77 15.12
CA PRO A 80 7.28 -6.84 15.96
C PRO A 80 6.47 -5.58 16.23
N VAL A 81 6.56 -5.10 17.47
CA VAL A 81 5.82 -3.92 17.94
C VAL A 81 6.72 -3.10 18.85
N ASP A 82 6.88 -1.81 18.56
CA ASP A 82 7.45 -0.86 19.52
C ASP A 82 6.54 -0.77 20.76
N GLU A 83 7.05 -1.25 21.89
CA GLU A 83 6.32 -1.35 23.15
C GLU A 83 5.88 0.02 23.70
N LYS A 84 6.55 1.11 23.28
CA LYS A 84 6.23 2.48 23.71
C LYS A 84 5.19 3.16 22.81
N SER A 85 4.97 2.65 21.59
CA SER A 85 3.96 3.18 20.68
C SER A 85 2.58 2.62 21.01
N THR A 86 1.79 3.43 21.74
CA THR A 86 0.39 3.07 22.08
C THR A 86 -0.46 2.82 20.83
N ILE A 87 -0.19 3.55 19.73
CA ILE A 87 -0.92 3.37 18.46
C ILE A 87 -0.58 2.00 17.86
N ASN A 88 0.71 1.71 17.65
CA ASN A 88 1.15 0.45 17.04
C ASN A 88 0.70 -0.75 17.87
N LEU A 89 0.77 -0.65 19.20
CA LEU A 89 0.34 -1.72 20.10
C LEU A 89 -1.15 -2.00 20.00
N ASN A 90 -1.99 -0.97 19.88
CA ASN A 90 -3.43 -1.14 19.74
C ASN A 90 -3.81 -1.71 18.37
N GLU A 91 -3.14 -1.28 17.30
CA GLU A 91 -3.32 -1.84 15.97
C GLU A 91 -2.92 -3.32 15.92
N ALA A 92 -1.76 -3.68 16.47
CA ALA A 92 -1.27 -5.06 16.52
C ALA A 92 -2.19 -5.96 17.36
N LYS A 93 -2.71 -5.48 18.50
CA LYS A 93 -3.72 -6.20 19.30
C LYS A 93 -5.03 -6.40 18.53
N SER A 94 -5.46 -5.40 17.77
CA SER A 94 -6.66 -5.48 16.94
C SER A 94 -6.49 -6.51 15.81
N PHE A 95 -5.34 -6.50 15.13
CA PHE A 95 -4.97 -7.45 14.10
C PHE A 95 -4.92 -8.88 14.65
N LYS A 96 -4.16 -9.12 15.73
CA LYS A 96 -4.10 -10.41 16.45
C LYS A 96 -5.48 -10.94 16.78
N LYS A 97 -6.33 -10.11 17.43
CA LYS A 97 -7.69 -10.50 17.80
C LYS A 97 -8.52 -10.92 16.57
N SER A 98 -8.43 -10.16 15.48
CA SER A 98 -9.20 -10.40 14.26
C SER A 98 -8.78 -11.70 13.56
N VAL A 99 -7.46 -11.92 13.43
CA VAL A 99 -6.90 -13.14 12.82
C VAL A 99 -7.23 -14.36 13.67
N GLU A 100 -6.93 -14.36 14.97
CA GLU A 100 -7.13 -15.52 15.84
C GLU A 100 -8.61 -15.88 16.01
N ALA A 101 -9.51 -14.90 16.07
CA ALA A 101 -10.95 -15.14 16.13
C ALA A 101 -11.48 -15.72 14.81
N THR A 102 -10.95 -15.28 13.68
CA THR A 102 -11.41 -15.71 12.35
C THR A 102 -10.86 -17.07 11.97
N LEU A 103 -9.55 -17.26 12.11
CA LEU A 103 -8.82 -18.46 11.68
C LEU A 103 -8.77 -19.56 12.76
N GLY A 104 -9.09 -19.20 14.00
CA GLY A 104 -9.04 -20.08 15.15
C GLY A 104 -7.63 -20.12 15.74
N LYS A 105 -7.50 -19.73 17.01
CA LYS A 105 -6.22 -19.69 17.75
C LYS A 105 -5.44 -21.01 17.77
N LYS A 106 -6.12 -22.15 17.66
CA LYS A 106 -5.49 -23.47 17.56
C LYS A 106 -4.80 -23.73 16.21
N ASN A 107 -5.14 -22.95 15.18
CA ASN A 107 -4.56 -23.06 13.85
C ASN A 107 -3.50 -21.99 13.61
N VAL A 108 -3.78 -20.75 14.01
CA VAL A 108 -2.90 -19.59 13.81
C VAL A 108 -2.87 -18.74 15.08
N THR A 109 -1.67 -18.39 15.54
CA THR A 109 -1.43 -17.44 16.63
C THR A 109 -0.52 -16.32 16.12
N ILE A 110 -0.86 -15.07 16.45
CA ILE A 110 -0.03 -13.91 16.12
C ILE A 110 0.80 -13.55 17.36
N ASP A 111 2.11 -13.77 17.33
CA ASP A 111 2.97 -13.46 18.46
C ASP A 111 3.44 -12.01 18.38
N LEU A 112 3.03 -11.22 19.38
CA LEU A 112 3.43 -9.82 19.46
C LEU A 112 4.81 -9.75 20.10
N GLN A 113 5.82 -9.46 19.29
CA GLN A 113 7.19 -9.29 19.74
C GLN A 113 7.37 -7.84 20.22
N LEU A 114 7.21 -7.62 21.53
CA LEU A 114 7.37 -6.30 22.14
C LEU A 114 8.86 -5.93 22.21
N LEU A 115 9.24 -4.86 21.52
CA LEU A 115 10.61 -4.42 21.37
C LEU A 115 10.77 -2.96 21.81
N SER A 116 11.95 -2.60 22.29
CA SER A 116 12.35 -1.20 22.40
C SER A 116 12.45 -0.57 21.00
N ASP A 117 12.16 0.74 20.89
CA ASP A 117 12.25 1.51 19.63
C ASP A 117 13.50 1.19 18.80
N ASP A 118 14.71 1.22 19.39
CA ASP A 118 15.96 0.90 18.66
C ASP A 118 15.96 -0.50 18.03
N LYS A 119 15.43 -1.51 18.73
CA LYS A 119 15.37 -2.90 18.25
C LYS A 119 14.29 -3.07 17.19
N PHE A 120 13.13 -2.46 17.40
CA PHE A 120 12.05 -2.43 16.43
C PHE A 120 12.54 -1.81 15.12
N ASN A 121 13.17 -0.63 15.17
CA ASN A 121 13.68 0.04 13.98
C ASN A 121 14.83 -0.72 13.31
N ALA A 122 15.71 -1.37 14.07
CA ALA A 122 16.83 -2.14 13.53
C ALA A 122 16.38 -3.30 12.61
N ILE A 123 15.30 -4.01 12.96
CA ILE A 123 14.78 -5.12 12.15
C ILE A 123 13.76 -4.67 11.10
N THR A 124 13.21 -3.45 11.22
CA THR A 124 12.21 -2.90 10.31
C THR A 124 12.77 -1.76 9.45
N TYR A 125 12.57 -0.50 9.85
CA TYR A 125 12.83 0.69 9.05
C TYR A 125 14.32 0.88 8.67
N TYR A 126 15.24 0.41 9.51
CA TYR A 126 16.69 0.49 9.26
C TYR A 126 17.29 -0.82 8.74
N ALA A 127 16.47 -1.85 8.48
CA ALA A 127 16.96 -3.07 7.88
C ALA A 127 17.46 -2.80 6.45
N THR A 128 18.70 -3.16 6.17
CA THR A 128 19.36 -2.99 4.86
C THR A 128 19.56 -4.32 4.12
N THR A 129 19.11 -5.42 4.72
CA THR A 129 19.13 -6.75 4.12
C THR A 129 17.87 -7.51 4.50
N GLY A 130 17.44 -8.44 3.66
CA GLY A 130 16.32 -9.32 3.96
C GLY A 130 16.54 -10.13 5.24
N LYS A 131 17.76 -10.60 5.47
CA LYS A 131 18.13 -11.32 6.70
C LYS A 131 17.95 -10.49 7.98
N ALA A 132 18.07 -9.15 7.90
CA ALA A 132 17.88 -8.28 9.06
C ALA A 132 16.40 -8.11 9.44
N SER A 133 15.48 -8.35 8.50
CA SER A 133 14.04 -8.36 8.73
C SER A 133 13.56 -9.72 9.22
N ASP A 134 13.87 -10.01 10.49
CA ASP A 134 13.51 -11.25 11.18
C ASP A 134 12.09 -11.16 11.79
N TYR A 135 11.08 -11.36 10.96
CA TYR A 135 9.66 -11.42 11.34
C TYR A 135 8.83 -12.11 10.23
N ASP A 136 7.62 -12.53 10.55
CA ASP A 136 6.68 -13.07 9.55
C ASP A 136 5.75 -12.00 8.96
N ILE A 137 5.35 -11.03 9.80
CA ILE A 137 4.45 -9.93 9.42
C ILE A 137 5.00 -8.65 10.03
N SER A 138 4.93 -7.54 9.30
CA SER A 138 5.25 -6.22 9.83
C SER A 138 4.24 -5.17 9.40
N ASN A 139 3.86 -4.30 10.33
CA ASN A 139 3.13 -3.05 10.04
C ASN A 139 4.07 -1.83 9.97
N ALA A 140 5.38 -2.05 10.08
CA ALA A 140 6.42 -1.03 10.03
C ALA A 140 6.87 -0.72 8.59
N SER A 141 5.93 -0.75 7.64
CA SER A 141 6.17 -0.48 6.24
C SER A 141 5.12 0.51 5.72
N GLY A 142 5.56 1.40 4.85
CA GLY A 142 4.70 2.42 4.27
C GLY A 142 5.33 2.97 3.01
N TRP A 143 4.49 3.42 2.09
CA TRP A 143 4.96 4.04 0.86
C TRP A 143 4.07 5.22 0.47
N SER A 144 4.70 6.26 -0.04
CA SER A 144 4.04 7.41 -0.66
C SER A 144 4.63 7.57 -2.06
N PRO A 145 3.84 8.04 -3.04
CA PRO A 145 4.29 8.07 -4.42
C PRO A 145 5.35 9.16 -4.57
N ASP A 146 6.43 8.88 -5.27
CA ASP A 146 7.46 9.88 -5.61
C ASP A 146 7.07 10.69 -6.85
N TYR A 147 6.39 10.05 -7.80
CA TYR A 147 5.94 10.61 -9.07
C TYR A 147 4.54 10.08 -9.45
N ASP A 148 3.85 10.74 -10.38
CA ASP A 148 2.45 10.46 -10.73
C ASP A 148 2.31 9.30 -11.75
N ASP A 149 2.79 8.10 -11.40
CA ASP A 149 2.62 6.86 -12.18
C ASP A 149 2.45 5.66 -11.23
N PRO A 150 1.56 4.68 -11.50
CA PRO A 150 1.39 3.49 -10.66
C PRO A 150 2.69 2.73 -10.35
N SER A 151 3.68 2.78 -11.24
CA SER A 151 4.99 2.15 -11.02
C SER A 151 5.64 2.60 -9.72
N THR A 152 5.43 3.86 -9.31
CA THR A 152 5.98 4.41 -8.06
C THR A 152 5.58 3.61 -6.83
N TYR A 153 4.41 2.97 -6.85
CA TYR A 153 3.96 2.05 -5.80
C TYR A 153 4.39 0.62 -6.13
N LEU A 154 4.07 0.16 -7.33
CA LEU A 154 4.13 -1.27 -7.66
C LEU A 154 5.55 -1.81 -7.74
N GLU A 155 6.51 -1.02 -8.20
CA GLU A 155 7.88 -1.48 -8.43
C GLU A 155 8.70 -1.68 -7.15
N ILE A 156 8.23 -1.19 -6.01
CA ILE A 156 8.96 -1.37 -4.74
C ILE A 156 9.06 -2.83 -4.31
N TYR A 157 8.23 -3.70 -4.92
CA TYR A 157 8.24 -5.15 -4.77
C TYR A 157 8.76 -5.88 -6.01
N ASN A 158 9.37 -5.18 -6.99
CA ASN A 158 10.05 -5.84 -8.10
C ASN A 158 11.23 -6.66 -7.55
N PRO A 159 11.33 -7.98 -7.81
CA PRO A 159 12.39 -8.82 -7.26
C PRO A 159 13.80 -8.45 -7.72
N ALA A 160 13.95 -7.72 -8.84
CA ALA A 160 15.24 -7.30 -9.37
C ALA A 160 15.73 -5.95 -8.81
N SER A 161 14.82 -5.05 -8.41
CA SER A 161 15.15 -3.64 -8.10
C SER A 161 14.40 -3.03 -6.92
N GLY A 162 13.41 -3.71 -6.37
CA GLY A 162 12.43 -3.15 -5.44
C GLY A 162 13.03 -2.69 -4.11
N SER A 163 12.67 -1.45 -3.71
CA SER A 163 13.16 -0.80 -2.49
C SER A 163 12.64 -1.42 -1.19
N ASN A 164 11.50 -2.12 -1.22
CA ASN A 164 10.87 -2.70 -0.04
C ASN A 164 11.05 -4.22 0.07
N LEU A 165 11.87 -4.84 -0.78
CA LEU A 165 12.09 -6.30 -0.74
C LEU A 165 12.65 -6.82 0.58
N HIS A 166 13.44 -6.01 1.29
CA HIS A 166 13.99 -6.40 2.59
C HIS A 166 12.89 -6.76 3.59
N THR A 167 11.71 -6.12 3.48
CA THR A 167 10.55 -6.45 4.31
C THR A 167 9.96 -7.84 4.06
N LEU A 168 10.34 -8.49 2.96
CA LEU A 168 9.96 -9.85 2.57
C LEU A 168 11.10 -10.85 2.77
N GLY A 169 12.19 -10.45 3.44
CA GLY A 169 13.38 -11.28 3.57
C GLY A 169 14.20 -11.41 2.28
N LEU A 170 13.95 -10.55 1.29
CA LEU A 170 14.61 -10.58 -0.03
C LEU A 170 15.59 -9.42 -0.21
N ASP A 171 16.57 -9.63 -1.08
CA ASP A 171 17.63 -8.68 -1.37
C ASP A 171 17.78 -8.49 -2.89
N PRO A 172 17.51 -7.30 -3.44
CA PRO A 172 17.63 -7.05 -4.89
C PRO A 172 19.06 -7.32 -5.39
N SER A 173 20.06 -6.91 -4.61
CA SER A 173 21.49 -7.06 -4.93
C SER A 173 21.96 -8.51 -5.02
N THR A 174 21.23 -9.45 -4.42
CA THR A 174 21.51 -10.89 -4.43
C THR A 174 20.33 -11.70 -4.97
N SER A 175 19.49 -11.11 -5.83
CA SER A 175 18.31 -11.74 -6.46
C SER A 175 18.63 -13.10 -7.11
N LYS A 176 19.84 -13.27 -7.65
CA LYS A 176 20.33 -14.51 -8.28
C LYS A 176 20.92 -15.54 -7.31
N SER A 177 20.96 -15.25 -6.00
CA SER A 177 21.32 -16.25 -5.00
C SER A 177 20.30 -17.40 -5.01
N ALA A 178 20.74 -18.59 -4.63
CA ALA A 178 19.87 -19.78 -4.64
C ALA A 178 18.64 -19.59 -3.72
N SER A 179 18.83 -18.96 -2.55
CA SER A 179 17.75 -18.67 -1.61
C SER A 179 16.74 -17.67 -2.17
N ASN A 180 17.19 -16.53 -2.72
CA ASN A 180 16.27 -15.54 -3.29
C ASN A 180 15.54 -16.10 -4.51
N THR A 181 16.25 -16.82 -5.38
CA THR A 181 15.63 -17.45 -6.56
C THR A 181 14.53 -18.42 -6.15
N ALA A 182 14.77 -19.26 -5.13
CA ALA A 182 13.77 -20.19 -4.62
C ALA A 182 12.56 -19.45 -4.00
N ALA A 183 12.80 -18.41 -3.20
CA ALA A 183 11.75 -17.61 -2.57
C ALA A 183 10.91 -16.82 -3.60
N ILE A 184 11.56 -16.18 -4.58
CA ILE A 184 10.90 -15.49 -5.70
C ILE A 184 9.98 -16.46 -6.46
N LYS A 185 10.48 -17.67 -6.74
CA LYS A 185 9.69 -18.73 -7.40
C LYS A 185 8.50 -19.19 -6.56
N ALA A 186 8.72 -19.42 -5.27
CA ALA A 186 7.69 -19.93 -4.35
C ALA A 186 6.57 -18.91 -4.11
N THR A 187 6.91 -17.62 -4.11
CA THR A 187 5.95 -16.51 -3.94
C THR A 187 5.31 -16.06 -5.26
N GLY A 188 5.82 -16.53 -6.41
CA GLY A 188 5.38 -16.12 -7.74
C GLY A 188 5.80 -14.71 -8.14
N LEU A 189 6.75 -14.10 -7.42
CA LEU A 189 7.28 -12.77 -7.73
C LEU A 189 7.95 -12.71 -9.11
N ASP A 190 8.37 -13.85 -9.68
CA ASP A 190 8.84 -13.94 -11.07
C ASP A 190 7.74 -13.65 -12.10
N GLU A 191 6.49 -14.00 -11.80
CA GLU A 191 5.34 -13.61 -12.64
C GLU A 191 4.97 -12.14 -12.44
N TYR A 192 5.13 -11.62 -11.22
CA TYR A 192 4.92 -10.20 -10.94
C TYR A 192 5.92 -9.32 -11.69
N GLU A 193 7.21 -9.69 -11.68
CA GLU A 193 8.28 -9.03 -12.44
C GLU A 193 7.90 -8.90 -13.92
N LYS A 194 7.45 -9.99 -14.56
CA LYS A 194 7.01 -9.96 -15.96
C LYS A 194 5.85 -9.00 -16.22
N LEU A 195 4.93 -8.85 -15.26
CA LEU A 195 3.81 -7.91 -15.37
C LEU A 195 4.31 -6.46 -15.30
N LEU A 196 5.28 -6.17 -14.42
CA LEU A 196 5.93 -4.87 -14.32
C LEU A 196 6.73 -4.55 -15.58
N ASP A 197 7.59 -5.44 -16.05
CA ASP A 197 8.39 -5.27 -17.27
C ASP A 197 7.51 -4.97 -18.49
N LYS A 198 6.39 -5.68 -18.61
CA LYS A 198 5.43 -5.46 -19.68
C LYS A 198 4.77 -4.08 -19.60
N ALA A 199 4.50 -3.58 -18.39
CA ALA A 199 3.96 -2.24 -18.21
C ALA A 199 5.01 -1.18 -18.51
N GLU A 200 6.25 -1.40 -18.06
CA GLU A 200 7.38 -0.49 -18.28
C GLU A 200 7.75 -0.33 -19.76
N ALA A 201 7.65 -1.41 -20.54
CA ALA A 201 7.89 -1.37 -21.98
C ALA A 201 6.92 -0.44 -22.75
N ILE A 202 5.79 -0.02 -22.16
CA ILE A 202 4.80 0.86 -22.77
C ILE A 202 5.13 2.32 -22.43
N THR A 203 5.81 3.02 -23.33
CA THR A 203 6.25 4.41 -23.10
C THR A 203 5.45 5.47 -23.85
N GLN A 204 4.67 5.06 -24.86
CA GLN A 204 3.98 5.98 -25.78
C GLN A 204 2.46 6.05 -25.58
N ASN A 205 1.90 5.19 -24.72
CA ASN A 205 0.46 5.15 -24.47
C ASN A 205 0.17 4.97 -22.99
N THR A 206 -0.11 6.08 -22.32
CA THR A 206 -0.38 6.16 -20.87
C THR A 206 -1.55 5.27 -20.44
N ASN A 207 -2.65 5.24 -21.20
CA ASN A 207 -3.80 4.38 -20.88
C ASN A 207 -3.45 2.89 -20.96
N ALA A 208 -2.66 2.49 -21.97
CA ALA A 208 -2.21 1.11 -22.11
C ALA A 208 -1.20 0.73 -21.01
N ARG A 209 -0.28 1.65 -20.66
CA ARG A 209 0.68 1.50 -19.54
C ARG A 209 -0.05 1.30 -18.22
N TYR A 210 -0.97 2.19 -17.86
CA TYR A 210 -1.75 2.08 -16.63
C TYR A 210 -2.65 0.84 -16.61
N LYS A 211 -3.18 0.42 -17.76
CA LYS A 211 -3.90 -0.86 -17.85
C LYS A 211 -2.99 -2.07 -17.61
N ALA A 212 -1.72 -2.01 -18.01
CA ALA A 212 -0.75 -3.05 -17.70
C ALA A 212 -0.38 -3.05 -16.21
N PHE A 213 -0.16 -1.89 -15.60
CA PHE A 213 0.03 -1.78 -14.15
C PHE A 213 -1.18 -2.21 -13.33
N ALA A 214 -2.41 -1.97 -13.80
CA ALA A 214 -3.61 -2.47 -13.14
C ALA A 214 -3.64 -4.00 -13.02
N LYS A 215 -3.02 -4.72 -13.99
CA LYS A 215 -2.84 -6.17 -13.90
C LYS A 215 -1.80 -6.56 -12.85
N ALA A 216 -0.71 -5.80 -12.74
CA ALA A 216 0.29 -5.99 -11.69
C ALA A 216 -0.32 -5.74 -10.30
N GLU A 217 -1.08 -4.65 -10.11
CA GLU A 217 -1.82 -4.38 -8.86
C GLU A 217 -2.81 -5.50 -8.53
N ALA A 218 -3.58 -5.99 -9.50
CA ALA A 218 -4.50 -7.10 -9.29
C ALA A 218 -3.76 -8.40 -8.90
N TRP A 219 -2.59 -8.65 -9.48
CA TRP A 219 -1.73 -9.77 -9.06
C TRP A 219 -1.25 -9.60 -7.62
N LEU A 220 -0.73 -8.42 -7.26
CA LEU A 220 -0.20 -8.11 -5.93
C LEU A 220 -1.30 -8.20 -4.86
N THR A 221 -2.48 -7.67 -5.15
CA THR A 221 -3.66 -7.78 -4.27
C THR A 221 -4.03 -9.25 -4.04
N ASN A 222 -3.94 -10.08 -5.09
CA ASN A 222 -4.31 -11.49 -5.01
C ASN A 222 -3.23 -12.36 -4.36
N SER A 223 -1.96 -11.95 -4.37
CA SER A 223 -0.86 -12.72 -3.78
C SER A 223 -0.89 -12.70 -2.25
N GLY A 224 -1.41 -11.63 -1.64
CA GLY A 224 -1.43 -11.45 -0.19
C GLY A 224 -0.07 -11.08 0.40
N ILE A 225 0.95 -10.80 -0.43
CA ILE A 225 2.28 -10.36 -0.01
C ILE A 225 2.22 -9.02 0.73
N GLN A 226 1.35 -8.12 0.25
CA GLN A 226 1.10 -6.83 0.89
C GLN A 226 -0.40 -6.67 1.12
N ILE A 227 -0.76 -6.26 2.34
CA ILE A 227 -2.15 -6.00 2.73
C ILE A 227 -2.27 -4.51 3.03
N PRO A 228 -2.86 -3.70 2.14
CA PRO A 228 -3.13 -2.29 2.43
C PRO A 228 -4.04 -2.17 3.66
N VAL A 229 -3.64 -1.36 4.64
CA VAL A 229 -4.41 -1.16 5.89
C VAL A 229 -5.05 0.22 5.89
N TYR A 230 -4.27 1.27 5.67
CA TYR A 230 -4.78 2.62 5.65
C TYR A 230 -3.93 3.55 4.78
N SER A 231 -4.54 4.67 4.39
CA SER A 231 -3.87 5.81 3.82
C SER A 231 -3.90 6.97 4.82
N LEU A 232 -2.92 7.86 4.74
CA LEU A 232 -2.94 9.08 5.54
C LEU A 232 -4.11 9.96 5.10
N GLY A 233 -5.11 10.08 5.98
CA GLY A 233 -6.29 10.90 5.75
C GLY A 233 -6.06 12.39 6.03
N GLY A 234 -7.09 13.19 5.76
CA GLY A 234 -7.08 14.62 6.08
C GLY A 234 -7.32 14.88 7.56
N SER A 235 -6.31 15.37 8.28
CA SER A 235 -6.47 15.87 9.66
C SER A 235 -6.97 17.32 9.65
N PRO A 236 -8.04 17.66 10.41
CA PRO A 236 -8.40 19.05 10.65
C PRO A 236 -7.21 19.81 11.25
N SER A 237 -6.94 21.00 10.73
CA SER A 237 -5.85 21.85 11.23
C SER A 237 -6.30 23.30 11.34
N VAL A 238 -5.70 24.03 12.29
CA VAL A 238 -5.80 25.48 12.39
C VAL A 238 -4.52 26.07 11.81
N THR A 239 -4.64 27.01 10.87
CA THR A 239 -3.48 27.57 10.17
C THR A 239 -3.60 29.07 9.94
N LYS A 240 -2.44 29.73 9.88
CA LYS A 240 -2.27 31.11 9.39
C LYS A 240 -1.70 31.17 7.97
N VAL A 241 -1.43 30.03 7.35
CA VAL A 241 -1.01 29.96 5.95
C VAL A 241 -2.18 30.30 5.07
N VAL A 242 -2.00 31.28 4.18
CA VAL A 242 -3.02 31.66 3.20
C VAL A 242 -3.32 30.44 2.30
N PRO A 243 -4.59 30.00 2.17
CA PRO A 243 -4.90 28.78 1.45
C PRO A 243 -4.42 28.80 -0.01
N TYR A 244 -3.94 27.64 -0.48
CA TYR A 244 -3.49 27.42 -1.87
C TYR A 244 -2.33 28.31 -2.35
N THR A 245 -1.55 28.93 -1.44
CA THR A 245 -0.32 29.64 -1.83
C THR A 245 0.92 28.76 -1.84
N LYS A 246 0.94 27.68 -1.04
CA LYS A 246 1.99 26.66 -1.12
C LYS A 246 1.89 25.88 -2.43
N PRO A 247 2.99 25.24 -2.90
CA PRO A 247 2.90 24.29 -3.98
C PRO A 247 2.00 23.13 -3.57
N TYR A 248 1.19 22.66 -4.50
CA TYR A 248 0.40 21.44 -4.37
C TYR A 248 1.04 20.37 -5.24
N ALA A 249 1.27 19.20 -4.68
CA ALA A 249 1.68 18.01 -5.40
C ALA A 249 0.93 16.79 -4.85
N GLN A 250 0.49 15.91 -5.76
CA GLN A 250 -0.16 14.64 -5.44
C GLN A 250 0.87 13.57 -5.09
N SER A 251 2.07 13.67 -5.67
CA SER A 251 3.24 12.85 -5.36
C SER A 251 4.43 13.68 -4.87
N GLY A 252 5.41 12.97 -4.31
CA GLY A 252 6.69 13.46 -3.85
C GLY A 252 6.59 14.49 -2.73
N LEU A 253 7.68 15.21 -2.52
CA LEU A 253 7.83 16.16 -1.41
C LEU A 253 7.41 17.59 -1.76
N GLY A 254 6.67 17.78 -2.88
CA GLY A 254 6.26 19.11 -3.35
C GLY A 254 5.43 19.89 -2.32
N SER A 255 4.50 19.21 -1.67
CA SER A 255 3.59 19.79 -0.66
C SER A 255 4.30 20.17 0.66
N ALA A 256 5.50 19.61 0.93
CA ALA A 256 6.32 19.96 2.08
C ALA A 256 7.09 21.28 1.91
N ARG A 257 7.19 21.81 0.67
CA ARG A 257 7.97 23.02 0.38
C ARG A 257 7.34 24.29 0.94
N PHE A 258 8.19 25.24 1.35
CA PHE A 258 7.78 26.58 1.82
C PHE A 258 7.71 27.64 0.70
N LYS A 259 8.16 27.32 -0.51
CA LYS A 259 8.16 28.25 -1.65
C LYS A 259 6.75 28.80 -1.89
N TYR A 260 6.61 30.11 -2.10
CA TYR A 260 5.33 30.81 -2.29
C TYR A 260 4.35 30.78 -1.10
N MET A 261 4.71 30.16 0.04
CA MET A 261 3.89 30.21 1.25
C MET A 261 3.70 31.66 1.68
N ARG A 262 2.45 32.09 1.81
CA ARG A 262 2.09 33.36 2.42
C ARG A 262 1.38 33.10 3.74
N VAL A 263 1.57 34.00 4.69
CA VAL A 263 0.92 33.94 6.01
C VAL A 263 0.07 35.17 6.23
N GLN A 264 -1.01 35.03 7.00
CA GLN A 264 -1.90 36.11 7.41
C GLN A 264 -1.92 36.23 8.95
N LYS A 265 -2.30 37.42 9.45
CA LYS A 265 -2.25 37.73 10.89
C LYS A 265 -3.15 36.82 11.74
N THR A 266 -4.36 36.55 11.24
CA THR A 266 -5.41 35.76 11.92
C THR A 266 -5.55 34.37 11.31
N ALA A 267 -6.11 33.44 12.08
CA ALA A 267 -6.39 32.10 11.58
C ALA A 267 -7.32 32.15 10.35
N VAL A 268 -7.09 31.24 9.40
CA VAL A 268 -7.92 31.11 8.21
C VAL A 268 -9.35 30.76 8.60
N THR A 269 -10.32 31.54 8.13
CA THR A 269 -11.74 31.23 8.31
C THR A 269 -12.24 30.25 7.25
N LYS A 270 -13.33 29.53 7.54
CA LYS A 270 -13.99 28.66 6.55
C LYS A 270 -14.36 29.40 5.26
N ALA A 271 -14.79 30.66 5.37
CA ALA A 271 -15.13 31.49 4.22
C ALA A 271 -13.89 31.80 3.35
N GLN A 272 -12.76 32.16 3.98
CA GLN A 272 -11.49 32.38 3.28
C GLN A 272 -11.00 31.12 2.56
N TYR A 273 -11.03 29.97 3.25
CA TYR A 273 -10.65 28.69 2.66
C TYR A 273 -11.52 28.32 1.46
N ASN A 274 -12.85 28.36 1.61
CA ASN A 274 -13.77 28.00 0.53
C ASN A 274 -13.61 28.91 -0.69
N LYS A 275 -13.47 30.23 -0.48
CA LYS A 275 -13.21 31.18 -1.58
C LYS A 275 -11.94 30.84 -2.34
N ALA A 276 -10.85 30.55 -1.61
CA ALA A 276 -9.58 30.19 -2.23
C ALA A 276 -9.63 28.83 -2.94
N LYS A 277 -10.37 27.85 -2.38
CA LYS A 277 -10.60 26.53 -2.98
C LYS A 277 -11.29 26.65 -4.34
N THR A 278 -12.40 27.38 -4.40
CA THR A 278 -13.14 27.60 -5.66
C THR A 278 -12.27 28.28 -6.71
N ALA A 279 -11.50 29.31 -6.32
CA ALA A 279 -10.58 29.99 -7.23
C ALA A 279 -9.47 29.06 -7.75
N TRP A 280 -8.90 28.23 -6.86
CA TRP A 280 -7.87 27.27 -7.19
C TRP A 280 -8.39 26.17 -8.13
N GLU A 281 -9.56 25.59 -7.84
CA GLU A 281 -10.22 24.57 -8.68
C GLU A 281 -10.54 25.13 -10.07
N ALA A 282 -11.06 26.35 -10.17
CA ALA A 282 -11.32 27.00 -11.45
C ALA A 282 -10.04 27.21 -12.27
N LYS A 283 -8.91 27.54 -11.62
CA LYS A 283 -7.61 27.67 -12.29
C LYS A 283 -7.08 26.31 -12.77
N ARG A 284 -7.20 25.26 -11.94
CA ARG A 284 -6.79 23.89 -12.32
C ARG A 284 -7.59 23.36 -13.50
N ALA A 285 -8.90 23.57 -13.52
CA ALA A 285 -9.76 23.17 -14.64
C ALA A 285 -9.38 23.86 -15.96
N LYS A 286 -8.92 25.13 -15.91
CA LYS A 286 -8.40 25.83 -17.09
C LYS A 286 -7.08 25.25 -17.60
N ILE A 287 -6.17 24.91 -16.68
CA ILE A 287 -4.88 24.30 -17.03
C ILE A 287 -5.11 22.93 -17.69
N ALA A 288 -5.94 22.08 -17.09
CA ALA A 288 -6.21 20.73 -17.63
C ALA A 288 -6.73 20.76 -19.09
N LYS A 289 -7.60 21.73 -19.42
CA LYS A 289 -8.10 21.91 -20.79
C LYS A 289 -7.03 22.36 -21.80
N ALA A 290 -6.03 23.11 -21.34
CA ALA A 290 -4.94 23.56 -22.20
C ALA A 290 -3.93 22.43 -22.50
N ASP A 291 -3.75 21.52 -21.55
CA ASP A 291 -2.87 20.35 -21.70
C ASP A 291 -3.48 19.27 -22.60
N GLU A 292 -4.82 19.20 -22.75
CA GLU A 292 -5.49 18.30 -23.71
C GLU A 292 -5.35 18.75 -25.18
N THR A 293 -4.92 19.99 -25.43
CA THR A 293 -4.81 20.60 -26.76
C THR A 293 -3.37 20.73 -27.29
N ASN A 294 -2.38 20.32 -26.50
CA ASN A 294 -0.96 20.30 -26.87
C ASN A 294 -0.46 18.86 -27.01
#